data_AF-A0A2H1H074-F1
#
_entry.id   AF-A0A2H1H074-F1
#
_cell.length_a   1.000
_cell.length_b   1.000
_cell.length_c   1.000
_cell.angle_alpha   90.00
_cell.angle_beta   90.00
_cell.angle_gamma   90.00
#
_symmetry.space_group_name_H-M   'P 1'
#
loop_
_entity.id
_entity.type
_entity.pdbx_description
1 polymer ?
#
loop_
_entity_poly.entity_id
_entity_poly.type
_entity_poly.pdbx_seq_one_letter_code
_entity_poly.pdbx_strand_id
1 'polypeptide(L)'
;MTTTESRLLSLPRELREEVYKHAMTLSFSPPTRALRVIPPIETDQLYNWTDPPRWQPLNLLLVSHQVRHETLKLISRLESTNSFHATLDIFTSGSVYTPKWTLVNLGIRPKSKLDLHVNLTIVSGEAFVRNHQDSSPGVAFKTLLNLLNRFIFDGPSFLDYKPSHTIPGPFFIDTLSVHVAFKDDYTPDTWSSTWASVFARLQDLARLPAAREYIGRIDASTKYVYEGKETELEAHFDVGPGKTVANGGRKGRAGGKDSAAVWAAWGFPFGEDWLAMNRQGGERGLP
;
A
#
# COMPACT_ATOMS: atom_id res chain seq x y z
N MET A 1 -30.27 43.16 0.11
CA MET A 1 -29.06 42.34 -0.14
C MET A 1 -28.82 41.49 1.10
N THR A 2 -29.32 40.25 1.11
CA THR A 2 -29.06 39.30 2.20
C THR A 2 -27.66 38.74 2.01
N THR A 3 -26.72 39.15 2.86
CA THR A 3 -25.42 38.52 2.97
C THR A 3 -25.64 37.09 3.44
N THR A 4 -25.62 36.12 2.52
CA THR A 4 -25.49 34.71 2.88
C THR A 4 -24.12 34.53 3.52
N GLU A 5 -24.05 34.74 4.84
CA GLU A 5 -22.90 34.29 5.61
C GLU A 5 -22.72 32.79 5.34
N SER A 6 -21.49 32.40 4.99
CA SER A 6 -21.16 31.01 4.75
C SER A 6 -21.46 30.22 6.01
N ARG A 7 -22.47 29.33 5.95
CA ARG A 7 -22.92 28.51 7.10
C ARG A 7 -21.75 27.77 7.75
N LEU A 8 -20.74 27.37 6.97
CA LEU A 8 -19.52 26.77 7.48
C LEU A 8 -18.71 27.72 8.38
N LEU A 9 -18.50 28.97 7.96
CA LEU A 9 -17.73 29.96 8.71
C LEU A 9 -18.45 30.48 9.96
N SER A 10 -19.76 30.33 10.01
CA SER A 10 -20.54 30.61 11.24
C SER A 10 -20.34 29.57 12.34
N LEU A 11 -19.81 28.38 12.02
CA LEU A 11 -19.53 27.34 13.02
C LEU A 11 -18.30 27.69 13.87
N PRO A 12 -18.26 27.28 15.15
CA PRO A 12 -17.05 27.25 15.95
C PRO A 12 -15.91 26.51 15.24
N ARG A 13 -14.68 26.92 15.51
CA ARG A 13 -13.49 26.40 14.82
C ARG A 13 -13.36 24.89 14.96
N GLU A 14 -13.68 24.35 16.12
CA GLU A 14 -13.59 22.93 16.43
C GLU A 14 -14.51 22.11 15.53
N LEU A 15 -15.75 22.58 15.32
CA LEU A 15 -16.70 21.94 14.41
C LEU A 15 -16.28 22.08 12.94
N ARG A 16 -15.69 23.22 12.56
CA ARG A 16 -15.11 23.37 11.21
C ARG A 16 -13.97 22.39 10.99
N GLU A 17 -13.09 22.19 11.97
CA GLU A 17 -12.00 21.23 11.88
C GLU A 17 -12.50 19.79 11.68
N GLU A 18 -13.59 19.38 12.34
CA GLU A 18 -14.22 18.07 12.10
C GLU A 18 -14.81 17.95 10.69
N VAL A 19 -15.46 19.00 10.19
CA VAL A 19 -15.93 19.05 8.79
C VAL A 19 -14.76 18.94 7.82
N TYR A 20 -13.65 19.64 8.06
CA TYR A 20 -12.47 19.54 7.21
C TYR A 20 -11.86 18.15 7.26
N LYS A 21 -11.73 17.52 8.44
CA LYS A 21 -11.25 16.13 8.57
C LYS A 21 -12.11 15.20 7.73
N HIS A 22 -13.43 15.27 7.90
CA HIS A 22 -14.36 14.43 7.14
C HIS A 22 -14.25 14.66 5.63
N ALA A 23 -14.21 15.92 5.20
CA ALA A 23 -14.09 16.27 3.78
C ALA A 23 -12.72 15.93 3.16
N MET A 24 -11.68 15.79 3.99
CA MET A 24 -10.35 15.34 3.56
C MET A 24 -10.21 13.83 3.53
N THR A 25 -11.15 13.06 4.09
CA THR A 25 -11.07 11.60 4.11
C THR A 25 -12.06 11.02 3.10
N LEU A 26 -11.54 10.32 2.10
CA LEU A 26 -12.35 9.48 1.23
C LEU A 26 -12.48 8.10 1.85
N SER A 27 -13.71 7.62 2.02
CA SER A 27 -14.01 6.25 2.42
C SER A 27 -14.92 5.60 1.38
N PHE A 28 -14.59 4.37 1.02
CA PHE A 28 -15.32 3.58 0.04
C PHE A 28 -15.68 2.22 0.60
N SER A 29 -16.82 1.69 0.18
CA SER A 29 -17.18 0.31 0.49
C SER A 29 -16.12 -0.65 -0.08
N PRO A 30 -15.75 -1.70 0.67
CA PRO A 30 -14.88 -2.77 0.20
C PRO A 30 -15.38 -3.33 -1.14
N PRO A 31 -14.50 -3.82 -2.02
CA PRO A 31 -14.88 -4.25 -3.35
C PRO A 31 -15.92 -5.38 -3.31
N THR A 32 -17.10 -5.15 -3.92
CA THR A 32 -18.02 -6.21 -4.34
C THR A 32 -17.47 -6.80 -5.64
N ARG A 33 -17.18 -8.12 -5.66
CA ARG A 33 -16.61 -8.89 -6.80
C ARG A 33 -16.94 -8.27 -8.17
N ALA A 34 -16.02 -7.52 -8.75
CA ALA A 34 -16.13 -7.03 -10.12
C ALA A 34 -14.78 -7.22 -10.83
N LEU A 35 -14.83 -7.87 -11.98
CA LEU A 35 -13.69 -8.24 -12.81
C LEU A 35 -13.61 -7.23 -13.98
N ARG A 36 -12.43 -6.65 -14.26
CA ARG A 36 -12.19 -5.88 -15.49
C ARG A 36 -10.70 -5.69 -15.81
N VAL A 37 -10.25 -6.25 -16.93
CA VAL A 37 -8.85 -6.25 -17.39
C VAL A 37 -8.32 -4.86 -17.75
N ILE A 38 -7.12 -4.50 -17.25
CA ILE A 38 -6.27 -3.41 -17.77
C ILE A 38 -5.17 -4.02 -18.66
N PRO A 39 -4.90 -3.48 -19.87
CA PRO A 39 -3.78 -3.92 -20.69
C PRO A 39 -2.45 -3.49 -20.04
N PRO A 40 -1.43 -4.37 -19.98
CA PRO A 40 -0.21 -4.04 -19.27
C PRO A 40 0.65 -3.04 -20.05
N ILE A 41 1.34 -2.17 -19.31
CA ILE A 41 2.59 -1.56 -19.77
C ILE A 41 3.66 -2.64 -19.51
N GLU A 42 3.80 -3.54 -20.49
CA GLU A 42 4.95 -4.45 -20.68
C GLU A 42 5.27 -5.52 -19.59
N THR A 43 4.29 -6.01 -18.83
CA THR A 43 4.48 -7.24 -18.01
C THR A 43 3.21 -8.08 -17.89
N ASP A 44 3.34 -9.40 -17.76
CA ASP A 44 2.28 -10.44 -17.62
C ASP A 44 1.37 -10.32 -16.37
N GLN A 45 0.99 -9.11 -15.95
CA GLN A 45 0.20 -8.86 -14.74
C GLN A 45 -1.18 -8.28 -15.11
N LEU A 46 -2.25 -8.99 -14.75
CA LEU A 46 -3.63 -8.58 -14.99
C LEU A 46 -4.19 -7.86 -13.76
N TYR A 47 -4.37 -6.55 -13.86
CA TYR A 47 -5.02 -5.74 -12.84
C TYR A 47 -6.52 -5.61 -13.17
N ASN A 48 -7.37 -5.79 -12.16
CA ASN A 48 -8.80 -5.56 -12.25
C ASN A 48 -9.22 -4.30 -11.53
N TRP A 49 -9.87 -3.39 -12.24
CA TRP A 49 -10.28 -2.09 -11.71
C TRP A 49 -11.80 -2.00 -11.53
N THR A 50 -12.26 -1.73 -10.31
CA THR A 50 -13.70 -1.78 -9.99
C THR A 50 -14.39 -0.42 -9.93
N ASP A 51 -13.71 0.66 -9.53
CA ASP A 51 -14.31 1.99 -9.37
C ASP A 51 -13.32 3.10 -9.74
N PRO A 52 -13.66 4.10 -10.58
CA PRO A 52 -12.72 5.13 -11.00
C PRO A 52 -12.02 5.76 -9.79
N PRO A 53 -10.69 5.89 -9.80
CA PRO A 53 -9.94 6.44 -8.69
C PRO A 53 -10.36 7.89 -8.50
N ARG A 54 -10.73 8.23 -7.26
CA ARG A 54 -11.25 9.57 -6.95
C ARG A 54 -10.29 10.38 -6.09
N TRP A 55 -9.05 9.92 -5.90
CA TRP A 55 -8.09 10.74 -5.19
C TRP A 55 -7.81 12.00 -6.02
N GLN A 56 -8.24 13.14 -5.49
CA GLN A 56 -8.05 14.45 -6.10
C GLN A 56 -7.47 15.39 -5.04
N PRO A 57 -6.52 16.26 -5.40
CA PRO A 57 -6.07 17.30 -4.50
C PRO A 57 -7.25 18.09 -3.96
N LEU A 58 -7.26 18.35 -2.66
CA LEU A 58 -8.42 18.87 -1.95
C LEU A 58 -8.93 20.21 -2.52
N ASN A 59 -10.10 20.20 -3.17
CA ASN A 59 -10.78 21.40 -3.69
C ASN A 59 -11.15 22.43 -2.61
N LEU A 60 -11.15 22.04 -1.31
CA LEU A 60 -11.36 22.98 -0.20
C LEU A 60 -10.31 24.09 -0.14
N LEU A 61 -9.12 23.89 -0.71
CA LEU A 61 -8.08 24.92 -0.80
C LEU A 61 -8.47 26.09 -1.72
N LEU A 62 -9.52 25.92 -2.54
CA LEU A 62 -9.95 26.89 -3.56
C LEU A 62 -11.17 27.73 -3.13
N VAL A 63 -11.73 27.50 -1.93
CA VAL A 63 -13.02 28.09 -1.51
C VAL A 63 -12.88 29.48 -0.89
N SER A 64 -12.01 29.66 0.10
CA SER A 64 -11.72 30.97 0.72
C SER A 64 -10.35 30.98 1.39
N HIS A 65 -9.76 32.17 1.58
CA HIS A 65 -8.47 32.30 2.27
C HIS A 65 -8.48 31.73 3.69
N GLN A 66 -9.59 31.90 4.43
CA GLN A 66 -9.74 31.38 5.78
C GLN A 66 -9.81 29.85 5.78
N VAL A 67 -10.69 29.26 4.97
CA VAL A 67 -10.81 27.79 4.85
C VAL A 67 -9.48 27.18 4.40
N ARG A 68 -8.81 27.79 3.42
CA ARG A 68 -7.49 27.37 2.96
C ARG A 68 -6.48 27.37 4.09
N HIS A 69 -6.37 28.47 4.85
CA HIS A 69 -5.42 28.57 5.95
C HIS A 69 -5.72 27.55 7.07
N GLU A 70 -6.97 27.42 7.48
CA GLU A 70 -7.38 26.45 8.50
C GLU A 70 -7.10 25.00 8.06
N THR A 71 -7.39 24.68 6.80
CA THR A 71 -7.14 23.36 6.21
C THR A 71 -5.65 23.04 6.12
N LEU A 72 -4.81 23.99 5.67
CA LEU A 72 -3.36 23.81 5.63
C LEU A 72 -2.79 23.58 7.03
N LYS A 73 -3.28 24.33 8.03
CA LYS A 73 -2.87 24.18 9.44
C LYS A 73 -3.29 22.82 10.01
N LEU A 74 -4.49 22.35 9.66
CA LEU A 74 -4.96 21.01 10.01
C LEU A 74 -4.07 19.93 9.38
N ILE A 75 -3.75 20.04 8.09
CA ILE A 75 -2.86 19.09 7.40
C ILE A 75 -1.50 19.02 8.10
N SER A 76 -0.86 20.17 8.36
CA SER A 76 0.43 20.19 9.06
C SER A 76 0.35 19.59 10.47
N ARG A 77 -0.78 19.76 11.16
CA ARG A 77 -1.01 19.10 12.46
C ARG A 77 -1.09 17.58 12.29
N LEU A 78 -1.90 17.09 11.34
CA LEU A 78 -2.05 15.66 11.06
C LEU A 78 -0.73 15.01 10.64
N GLU A 79 0.11 15.72 9.88
CA GLU A 79 1.48 15.28 9.56
C GLU A 79 2.33 15.17 10.83
N SER A 80 2.30 16.19 11.70
CA SER A 80 3.11 16.19 12.93
C SER A 80 2.69 15.15 13.95
N THR A 81 1.42 14.73 13.94
CA THR A 81 0.86 13.72 14.84
C THR A 81 0.78 12.33 14.20
N ASN A 82 1.40 12.13 13.03
CA ASN A 82 1.35 10.90 12.24
C ASN A 82 -0.07 10.32 12.10
N SER A 83 -1.05 11.21 11.86
CA SER A 83 -2.47 10.84 11.84
C SER A 83 -3.00 10.61 10.43
N PHE A 84 -2.12 10.56 9.44
CA PHE A 84 -2.50 10.17 8.10
C PHE A 84 -2.55 8.66 7.97
N HIS A 85 -3.67 8.19 7.44
CA HIS A 85 -3.93 6.78 7.23
C HIS A 85 -4.41 6.58 5.80
N ALA A 86 -4.04 5.45 5.21
CA ALA A 86 -4.60 4.94 3.98
C ALA A 86 -4.86 3.43 4.10
N THR A 87 -5.96 2.95 3.52
CA THR A 87 -6.33 1.54 3.51
C THR A 87 -6.56 1.09 2.07
N LEU A 88 -5.77 0.11 1.66
CA LEU A 88 -5.79 -0.51 0.35
C LEU A 88 -6.29 -1.95 0.48
N ASP A 89 -7.44 -2.24 -0.10
CA ASP A 89 -7.93 -3.61 -0.23
C ASP A 89 -7.38 -4.21 -1.53
N ILE A 90 -6.78 -5.38 -1.44
CA ILE A 90 -6.27 -6.12 -2.60
C ILE A 90 -6.95 -7.48 -2.61
N PHE A 91 -7.79 -7.71 -3.60
CA PHE A 91 -8.36 -9.02 -3.87
C PHE A 91 -7.54 -9.73 -4.94
N THR A 92 -7.10 -10.95 -4.66
CA THR A 92 -6.28 -11.74 -5.59
C THR A 92 -6.87 -13.12 -5.84
N SER A 93 -6.86 -13.52 -7.12
CA SER A 93 -7.31 -14.83 -7.59
C SER A 93 -6.32 -15.30 -8.66
N GLY A 94 -5.36 -16.15 -8.27
CA GLY A 94 -4.27 -16.58 -9.15
C GLY A 94 -3.41 -15.39 -9.59
N SER A 95 -3.29 -15.15 -10.90
CA SER A 95 -2.51 -14.05 -11.48
C SER A 95 -3.26 -12.72 -11.58
N VAL A 96 -4.50 -12.65 -11.09
CA VAL A 96 -5.35 -11.46 -11.19
C VAL A 96 -5.38 -10.72 -9.85
N TYR A 97 -5.11 -9.40 -9.89
CA TYR A 97 -5.06 -8.54 -8.71
C TYR A 97 -6.03 -7.37 -8.85
N THR A 98 -6.83 -7.14 -7.82
CA THR A 98 -7.87 -6.09 -7.82
C THR A 98 -7.60 -5.13 -6.66
N PRO A 99 -6.66 -4.17 -6.80
CA PRO A 99 -6.40 -3.17 -5.78
C PRO A 99 -7.50 -2.10 -5.76
N LYS A 100 -7.94 -1.69 -4.57
CA LYS A 100 -8.93 -0.63 -4.36
C LYS A 100 -8.66 0.12 -3.06
N TRP A 101 -8.63 1.44 -3.14
CA TRP A 101 -8.67 2.29 -1.95
C TRP A 101 -10.01 2.17 -1.22
N THR A 102 -9.98 1.82 0.06
CA THR A 102 -11.15 1.84 0.96
C THR A 102 -11.10 3.02 1.93
N LEU A 103 -9.91 3.56 2.18
CA LEU A 103 -9.71 4.81 2.91
C LEU A 103 -8.48 5.54 2.38
N VAL A 104 -8.59 6.84 2.06
CA VAL A 104 -7.43 7.69 1.73
C VAL A 104 -7.66 9.12 2.18
N ASN A 105 -6.61 9.74 2.75
CA ASN A 105 -6.62 11.17 3.03
C ASN A 105 -6.18 12.00 1.80
N LEU A 106 -6.96 13.02 1.47
CA LEU A 106 -6.70 13.98 0.40
C LEU A 106 -5.66 15.05 0.80
N GLY A 107 -5.32 15.11 2.09
CA GLY A 107 -4.30 16.01 2.62
C GLY A 107 -2.87 15.50 2.47
N ILE A 108 -2.66 14.26 1.99
CA ILE A 108 -1.34 13.64 1.82
C ILE A 108 -0.55 14.42 0.76
N ARG A 109 0.72 14.75 1.07
CA ARG A 109 1.63 15.50 0.20
C ARG A 109 2.92 14.70 -0.01
N PRO A 110 3.76 15.08 -1.00
CA PRO A 110 5.10 14.50 -1.09
C PRO A 110 5.82 14.70 0.24
N LYS A 111 6.58 13.68 0.65
CA LYS A 111 7.32 13.62 1.91
C LYS A 111 6.47 13.52 3.18
N SER A 112 5.14 13.42 3.08
CA SER A 112 4.31 13.11 4.24
C SER A 112 4.63 11.69 4.74
N LYS A 113 4.50 11.50 6.07
CA LYS A 113 4.48 10.19 6.72
C LYS A 113 3.03 9.75 6.93
N LEU A 114 2.75 8.46 6.74
CA LEU A 114 1.42 7.90 6.95
C LEU A 114 1.47 6.42 7.34
N ASP A 115 0.38 5.92 7.90
CA ASP A 115 0.16 4.49 8.10
C ASP A 115 -0.61 3.90 6.91
N LEU A 116 -0.02 2.87 6.30
CA LEU A 116 -0.60 2.17 5.16
C LEU A 116 -1.09 0.80 5.60
N HIS A 117 -2.41 0.61 5.58
CA HIS A 117 -3.06 -0.67 5.83
C HIS A 117 -3.38 -1.36 4.51
N VAL A 118 -2.99 -2.62 4.37
CA VAL A 118 -3.23 -3.45 3.20
C VAL A 118 -4.05 -4.67 3.61
N ASN A 119 -5.30 -4.75 3.14
CA ASN A 119 -6.15 -5.92 3.34
C ASN A 119 -6.03 -6.84 2.12
N LEU A 120 -5.21 -7.88 2.24
CA LEU A 120 -4.99 -8.86 1.19
C LEU A 120 -5.98 -10.03 1.33
N THR A 121 -6.93 -10.14 0.41
CA THR A 121 -7.86 -11.26 0.32
C THR A 121 -7.44 -12.23 -0.77
N ILE A 122 -7.07 -13.45 -0.40
CA ILE A 122 -6.54 -14.48 -1.30
C ILE A 122 -7.60 -15.54 -1.59
N VAL A 123 -7.91 -15.74 -2.88
CA VAL A 123 -8.81 -16.80 -3.39
C VAL A 123 -8.05 -18.00 -3.94
N SER A 124 -6.75 -17.89 -4.21
CA SER A 124 -5.92 -19.04 -4.51
C SER A 124 -4.49 -18.74 -4.08
N GLY A 125 -3.92 -19.62 -3.27
CA GLY A 125 -2.56 -19.50 -2.75
C GLY A 125 -1.46 -19.78 -3.77
N GLU A 126 -1.80 -20.38 -4.92
CA GLU A 126 -0.82 -20.89 -5.90
C GLU A 126 0.18 -19.83 -6.36
N ALA A 127 -0.27 -18.60 -6.60
CA ALA A 127 0.58 -17.50 -7.05
C ALA A 127 1.57 -16.98 -5.99
N PHE A 128 1.37 -17.37 -4.72
CA PHE A 128 2.25 -17.03 -3.59
C PHE A 128 3.23 -18.16 -3.23
N VAL A 129 2.95 -19.39 -3.66
CA VAL A 129 3.82 -20.54 -3.44
C VAL A 129 4.96 -20.51 -4.47
N ARG A 130 6.16 -20.90 -4.04
CA ARG A 130 7.37 -20.91 -4.88
C ARG A 130 7.19 -21.86 -6.07
N ASN A 131 7.72 -21.47 -7.22
CA ASN A 131 7.98 -22.43 -8.28
C ASN A 131 9.09 -23.37 -7.79
N HIS A 132 8.87 -24.68 -7.74
CA HIS A 132 9.84 -25.64 -7.18
C HIS A 132 11.20 -25.65 -7.91
N GLN A 133 11.27 -25.07 -9.10
CA GLN A 133 12.46 -25.04 -9.95
C GLN A 133 13.37 -23.82 -9.73
N ASP A 134 12.81 -22.69 -9.33
CA ASP A 134 13.57 -21.46 -9.11
C ASP A 134 13.23 -20.88 -7.73
N SER A 135 14.25 -20.61 -6.93
CA SER A 135 14.13 -20.00 -5.59
C SER A 135 13.50 -18.59 -5.56
N SER A 136 12.98 -18.11 -6.69
CA SER A 136 12.34 -16.82 -6.87
C SER A 136 11.05 -16.71 -6.02
N PRO A 137 10.74 -15.50 -5.51
CA PRO A 137 9.44 -15.25 -4.90
C PRO A 137 8.31 -15.48 -5.92
N GLY A 138 7.15 -15.98 -5.44
CA GLY A 138 5.97 -16.14 -6.29
C GLY A 138 5.56 -14.83 -6.96
N VAL A 139 4.97 -14.91 -8.16
CA VAL A 139 4.58 -13.75 -8.98
C VAL A 139 3.69 -12.78 -8.20
N ALA A 140 2.90 -13.27 -7.24
CA ALA A 140 2.06 -12.43 -6.39
C ALA A 140 2.84 -11.45 -5.52
N PHE A 141 3.94 -11.91 -4.91
CA PHE A 141 4.76 -11.00 -4.11
C PHE A 141 5.36 -9.89 -4.99
N LYS A 142 5.68 -10.19 -6.25
CA LYS A 142 6.22 -9.20 -7.19
C LYS A 142 5.22 -8.10 -7.47
N THR A 143 3.97 -8.50 -7.72
CA THR A 143 2.87 -7.55 -7.92
C THR A 143 2.65 -6.68 -6.68
N LEU A 144 2.60 -7.28 -5.49
CA LEU A 144 2.39 -6.53 -4.25
C LEU A 144 3.52 -5.54 -3.98
N LEU A 145 4.78 -5.94 -4.20
CA LEU A 145 5.93 -5.05 -4.08
C LEU A 145 5.89 -3.91 -5.10
N ASN A 146 5.46 -4.19 -6.33
CA ASN A 146 5.30 -3.17 -7.37
C ASN A 146 4.21 -2.15 -6.98
N LEU A 147 3.08 -2.60 -6.42
CA LEU A 147 2.04 -1.70 -5.90
C LEU A 147 2.60 -0.81 -4.77
N LEU A 148 3.42 -1.37 -3.89
CA LEU A 148 4.07 -0.63 -2.81
C LEU A 148 5.04 0.43 -3.34
N ASN A 149 5.92 0.08 -4.28
CA ASN A 149 6.84 1.04 -4.93
C ASN A 149 6.06 2.16 -5.64
N ARG A 150 5.02 1.81 -6.40
CA ARG A 150 4.15 2.78 -7.06
C ARG A 150 3.51 3.74 -6.06
N PHE A 151 3.04 3.24 -4.92
CA PHE A 151 2.53 4.12 -3.86
C PHE A 151 3.62 5.07 -3.32
N ILE A 152 4.82 4.56 -3.05
CA ILE A 152 5.95 5.36 -2.54
C ILE A 152 6.32 6.48 -3.51
N PHE A 153 6.35 6.23 -4.82
CA PHE A 153 6.89 7.18 -5.80
C PHE A 153 5.86 7.95 -6.62
N ASP A 154 4.67 7.39 -6.82
CA ASP A 154 3.59 7.99 -7.62
C ASP A 154 2.39 8.40 -6.74
N GLY A 155 2.44 8.09 -5.45
CA GLY A 155 1.47 8.53 -4.45
C GLY A 155 0.12 7.84 -4.56
N PRO A 156 -0.90 8.30 -3.83
CA PRO A 156 -2.23 7.68 -3.84
C PRO A 156 -2.90 7.63 -5.23
N SER A 157 -2.45 8.47 -6.16
CA SER A 157 -2.87 8.48 -7.57
C SER A 157 -2.34 7.30 -8.39
N PHE A 158 -1.43 6.46 -7.87
CA PHE A 158 -0.77 5.41 -8.66
C PHE A 158 -1.72 4.35 -9.25
N LEU A 159 -2.90 4.23 -8.64
CA LEU A 159 -3.92 3.36 -9.15
C LEU A 159 -4.56 4.02 -10.41
N ASP A 160 -4.68 5.34 -10.50
CA ASP A 160 -5.23 6.00 -11.69
C ASP A 160 -4.42 5.78 -12.97
N TYR A 161 -5.10 5.31 -14.01
CA TYR A 161 -4.53 5.13 -15.34
C TYR A 161 -4.22 6.47 -16.02
N LYS A 162 -5.05 7.50 -15.78
CA LYS A 162 -4.89 8.86 -16.33
C LYS A 162 -5.28 9.89 -15.28
N PRO A 163 -4.47 10.03 -14.20
CA PRO A 163 -4.74 11.02 -13.17
C PRO A 163 -4.75 12.42 -13.76
N SER A 164 -5.80 13.18 -13.44
CA SER A 164 -5.86 14.61 -13.78
C SER A 164 -4.72 15.41 -13.12
N HIS A 165 -4.24 14.94 -11.97
CA HIS A 165 -3.17 15.53 -11.20
C HIS A 165 -2.31 14.42 -10.60
N THR A 166 -1.00 14.48 -10.81
CA THR A 166 -0.04 13.59 -10.16
C THR A 166 0.71 14.35 -9.08
N ILE A 167 0.95 13.68 -7.95
CA ILE A 167 1.78 14.20 -6.87
C ILE A 167 2.90 13.18 -6.66
N PRO A 168 4.01 13.28 -7.42
CA PRO A 168 5.10 12.34 -7.28
C PRO A 168 5.71 12.45 -5.88
N GLY A 169 6.14 11.30 -5.35
CA GLY A 169 6.71 11.16 -4.02
C GLY A 169 8.17 11.67 -3.91
N PRO A 170 8.93 11.16 -2.92
CA PRO A 170 8.61 9.98 -2.12
C PRO A 170 7.55 10.24 -1.05
N PHE A 171 6.72 9.24 -0.77
CA PHE A 171 5.85 9.14 0.41
C PHE A 171 6.46 8.14 1.38
N PHE A 172 6.40 8.47 2.68
CA PHE A 172 7.00 7.64 3.73
C PHE A 172 5.89 6.90 4.48
N ILE A 173 6.09 5.61 4.70
CA ILE A 173 5.19 4.74 5.43
C ILE A 173 5.76 4.58 6.83
N ASP A 174 5.08 5.09 7.85
CA ASP A 174 5.50 4.90 9.23
C ASP A 174 5.25 3.44 9.64
N THR A 175 4.00 2.98 9.48
CA THR A 175 3.61 1.58 9.65
C THR A 175 2.98 1.00 8.38
N LEU A 176 3.53 -0.08 7.84
CA LEU A 176 2.90 -0.92 6.82
C LEU A 176 2.19 -2.09 7.51
N SER A 177 0.87 -2.06 7.61
CA SER A 177 0.08 -3.17 8.15
C SER A 177 -0.46 -4.04 7.03
N VAL A 178 -0.19 -5.34 7.03
CA VAL A 178 -0.68 -6.30 6.02
C VAL A 178 -1.53 -7.36 6.68
N HIS A 179 -2.84 -7.30 6.46
CA HIS A 179 -3.78 -8.32 6.92
C HIS A 179 -4.09 -9.31 5.79
N VAL A 180 -3.81 -10.59 6.02
CA VAL A 180 -4.05 -11.67 5.06
C VAL A 180 -5.30 -12.45 5.43
N ALA A 181 -6.30 -12.43 4.55
CA ALA A 181 -7.53 -13.20 4.66
C ALA A 181 -7.63 -14.20 3.51
N PHE A 182 -8.19 -15.37 3.80
CA PHE A 182 -8.49 -16.39 2.80
C PHE A 182 -9.99 -16.43 2.50
N LYS A 183 -10.33 -16.59 1.22
CA LYS A 183 -11.72 -16.77 0.75
C LYS A 183 -11.86 -18.00 -0.15
N ASP A 184 -10.86 -18.86 -0.13
CA ASP A 184 -10.75 -20.02 -1.00
C ASP A 184 -11.24 -21.30 -0.34
N ASP A 185 -12.47 -21.71 -0.62
CA ASP A 185 -12.99 -22.97 -0.10
C ASP A 185 -12.45 -24.20 -0.86
N TYR A 186 -11.73 -24.02 -1.98
CA TYR A 186 -11.28 -25.11 -2.85
C TYR A 186 -9.89 -25.65 -2.51
N THR A 187 -8.96 -24.80 -2.04
CA THR A 187 -7.60 -25.24 -1.64
C THR A 187 -7.17 -24.79 -0.24
N PRO A 188 -7.98 -25.05 0.81
CA PRO A 188 -7.69 -24.59 2.17
C PRO A 188 -6.38 -25.15 2.76
N ASP A 189 -5.93 -26.32 2.30
CA ASP A 189 -4.65 -26.91 2.70
C ASP A 189 -3.44 -26.02 2.34
N THR A 190 -3.59 -25.12 1.37
CA THR A 190 -2.54 -24.19 0.93
C THR A 190 -2.46 -22.91 1.77
N TRP A 191 -3.45 -22.63 2.61
CA TRP A 191 -3.50 -21.38 3.38
C TRP A 191 -2.30 -21.24 4.29
N SER A 192 -1.92 -22.34 4.96
CA SER A 192 -0.80 -22.36 5.91
C SER A 192 0.53 -22.00 5.27
N SER A 193 0.84 -22.59 4.12
CA SER A 193 2.05 -22.31 3.35
C SER A 193 2.01 -20.92 2.71
N THR A 194 0.82 -20.45 2.33
CA THR A 194 0.62 -19.13 1.71
C THR A 194 0.90 -18.00 2.68
N TRP A 195 0.28 -17.96 3.86
CA TRP A 195 0.55 -16.88 4.82
C TRP A 195 2.01 -16.92 5.31
N ALA A 196 2.59 -18.11 5.48
CA ALA A 196 3.99 -18.26 5.86
C ALA A 196 4.93 -17.71 4.78
N SER A 197 4.60 -17.94 3.51
CA SER A 197 5.32 -17.33 2.37
C SER A 197 5.23 -15.80 2.41
N VAL A 198 4.02 -15.25 2.59
CA VAL A 198 3.83 -13.79 2.67
C VAL A 198 4.63 -13.19 3.84
N PHE A 199 4.54 -13.76 5.03
CA PHE A 199 5.23 -13.27 6.23
C PHE A 199 6.75 -13.33 6.07
N ALA A 200 7.27 -14.42 5.50
CA ALA A 200 8.70 -14.54 5.21
C ALA A 200 9.18 -13.44 4.26
N ARG A 201 8.37 -13.08 3.25
CA ARG A 201 8.73 -12.01 2.30
C ARG A 201 8.60 -10.61 2.87
N LEU A 202 7.63 -10.36 3.75
CA LEU A 202 7.56 -9.12 4.53
C LEU A 202 8.75 -8.98 5.49
N GLN A 203 9.18 -10.09 6.10
CA GLN A 203 10.41 -10.11 6.90
C GLN A 203 11.66 -9.84 6.04
N ASP A 204 11.75 -10.42 4.84
CA ASP A 204 12.84 -10.14 3.92
C ASP A 204 12.84 -8.65 3.51
N LEU A 205 11.66 -8.06 3.26
CA LEU A 205 11.49 -6.62 2.96
C LEU A 205 11.99 -5.75 4.12
N ALA A 206 11.63 -6.07 5.37
CA ALA A 206 12.08 -5.34 6.54
C ALA A 206 13.62 -5.36 6.70
N ARG A 207 14.29 -6.39 6.18
CA ARG A 207 15.75 -6.50 6.22
C ARG A 207 16.45 -5.76 5.07
N LEU A 208 15.71 -5.35 4.04
CA LEU A 208 16.26 -4.68 2.87
C LEU A 208 16.73 -3.27 3.27
N PRO A 209 18.02 -2.89 3.02
CA PRO A 209 18.51 -1.56 3.37
C PRO A 209 17.70 -0.42 2.72
N ALA A 210 17.30 -0.59 1.45
CA ALA A 210 16.49 0.39 0.73
C ALA A 210 15.08 0.59 1.35
N ALA A 211 14.52 -0.44 2.02
CA ALA A 211 13.23 -0.32 2.69
C ALA A 211 13.28 0.68 3.87
N ARG A 212 14.44 0.84 4.52
CA ARG A 212 14.62 1.76 5.65
C ARG A 212 14.43 3.23 5.29
N GLU A 213 14.61 3.57 4.02
CA GLU A 213 14.46 4.94 3.55
C GLU A 213 12.99 5.33 3.47
N TYR A 214 12.08 4.36 3.29
CA TYR A 214 10.67 4.62 3.01
C TYR A 214 9.69 4.00 4.01
N ILE A 215 10.11 3.00 4.80
CA ILE A 215 9.23 2.22 5.69
C ILE A 215 9.83 2.20 7.10
N GLY A 216 9.04 2.56 8.11
CA GLY A 216 9.43 2.51 9.52
C GLY A 216 9.30 1.11 10.13
N ARG A 217 8.08 0.56 10.12
CA ARG A 217 7.71 -0.76 10.65
C ARG A 217 6.80 -1.51 9.69
N ILE A 218 6.87 -2.84 9.71
CA ILE A 218 5.92 -3.73 9.02
C ILE A 218 5.22 -4.60 10.04
N ASP A 219 3.90 -4.55 10.07
CA ASP A 219 3.03 -5.42 10.87
C ASP A 219 2.28 -6.35 9.91
N ALA A 220 2.21 -7.64 10.23
CA ALA A 220 1.53 -8.63 9.42
C ALA A 220 0.60 -9.48 10.30
N SER A 221 -0.61 -9.73 9.83
CA SER A 221 -1.57 -10.57 10.55
C SER A 221 -2.37 -11.47 9.62
N THR A 222 -2.86 -12.58 10.16
CA THR A 222 -3.80 -13.46 9.46
C THR A 222 -4.72 -14.13 10.46
N LYS A 223 -5.98 -14.31 10.05
CA LYS A 223 -6.98 -15.02 10.82
C LYS A 223 -7.86 -15.86 9.89
N TYR A 224 -7.97 -17.15 10.16
CA TYR A 224 -8.84 -18.06 9.40
C TYR A 224 -9.28 -19.25 10.25
N VAL A 225 -10.35 -19.91 9.81
CA VAL A 225 -10.88 -21.13 10.43
C VAL A 225 -10.88 -22.24 9.39
N TYR A 226 -10.21 -23.35 9.68
CA TYR A 226 -10.21 -24.54 8.82
C TYR A 226 -10.42 -25.80 9.66
N GLU A 227 -11.34 -26.67 9.24
CA GLU A 227 -11.70 -27.90 9.96
C GLU A 227 -12.00 -27.69 11.45
N GLY A 228 -12.64 -26.57 11.80
CA GLY A 228 -12.96 -26.21 13.19
C GLY A 228 -11.77 -25.71 14.03
N LYS A 229 -10.58 -25.57 13.44
CA LYS A 229 -9.41 -24.93 14.07
C LYS A 229 -9.32 -23.47 13.66
N GLU A 230 -9.36 -22.59 14.65
CA GLU A 230 -9.08 -21.17 14.47
C GLU A 230 -7.57 -20.94 14.53
N THR A 231 -7.04 -20.27 13.50
CA THR A 231 -5.65 -19.82 13.46
C THR A 231 -5.66 -18.29 13.44
N GLU A 232 -4.94 -17.71 14.39
CA GLU A 232 -4.70 -16.26 14.48
C GLU A 232 -3.21 -16.05 14.72
N LEU A 233 -2.58 -15.29 13.84
CA LEU A 233 -1.15 -15.04 13.87
C LEU A 233 -0.88 -13.57 13.59
N GLU A 234 0.04 -13.01 14.36
CA GLU A 234 0.54 -11.66 14.19
C GLU A 234 2.07 -11.67 14.22
N ALA A 235 2.68 -10.84 13.39
CA ALA A 235 4.12 -10.67 13.30
C ALA A 235 4.46 -9.19 13.16
N HIS A 236 5.52 -8.78 13.84
CA HIS A 236 6.04 -7.42 13.82
C HIS A 236 7.49 -7.44 13.35
N PHE A 237 7.80 -6.60 12.36
CA PHE A 237 9.13 -6.49 11.77
C PHE A 237 9.57 -5.03 11.78
N ASP A 238 10.56 -4.72 12.61
CA ASP A 238 11.25 -3.44 12.53
C ASP A 238 12.12 -3.42 11.26
N VAL A 239 11.99 -2.36 10.47
CA VAL A 239 12.77 -2.21 9.21
C VAL A 239 14.23 -1.82 9.50
N GLY A 240 14.54 -1.42 10.75
CA GLY A 240 15.88 -1.07 11.22
C GLY A 240 16.94 -2.19 11.11
N PRO A 241 18.21 -1.92 11.44
CA PRO A 241 19.27 -2.95 11.44
C PRO A 241 18.87 -4.09 12.37
N GLY A 242 18.37 -5.17 11.78
CA GLY A 242 17.72 -6.26 12.48
C GLY A 242 18.62 -6.83 13.56
N LYS A 243 18.19 -6.73 14.82
CA LYS A 243 18.73 -7.58 15.88
C LYS A 243 18.18 -8.97 15.62
N THR A 244 19.06 -9.90 15.27
CA THR A 244 18.77 -11.34 15.19
C THR A 244 18.03 -11.78 16.44
N VAL A 245 16.73 -12.06 16.31
CA VAL A 245 15.98 -12.73 17.37
C VAL A 245 16.49 -14.17 17.42
N ALA A 246 17.30 -14.45 18.43
CA ALA A 246 17.65 -15.79 18.82
C ALA A 246 16.42 -16.45 19.44
N ASN A 247 15.76 -17.35 18.70
CA ASN A 247 15.15 -18.54 19.28
C ASN A 247 14.80 -19.58 18.20
N GLY A 248 15.47 -20.73 18.30
CA GLY A 248 14.98 -22.08 17.97
C GLY A 248 14.30 -22.34 16.63
N GLY A 249 15.08 -22.84 15.65
CA GLY A 249 14.57 -23.71 14.58
C GLY A 249 14.82 -23.22 13.16
N ARG A 250 15.74 -23.92 12.46
CA ARG A 250 16.24 -23.68 11.09
C ARG A 250 17.08 -22.42 10.89
N LYS A 251 18.38 -22.65 10.63
CA LYS A 251 19.37 -21.69 10.12
C LYS A 251 18.89 -21.08 8.80
N GLY A 252 18.07 -20.03 8.86
CA GLY A 252 17.89 -19.09 7.78
C GLY A 252 19.15 -18.23 7.67
N ARG A 253 19.80 -18.29 6.52
CA ARG A 253 21.03 -17.57 6.15
C ARG A 253 20.95 -16.10 6.59
N ALA A 254 21.74 -15.74 7.61
CA ALA A 254 22.08 -14.36 7.88
C ALA A 254 23.21 -13.95 6.93
N GLY A 255 23.06 -12.81 6.26
CA GLY A 255 24.08 -12.21 5.39
C GLY A 255 23.41 -11.12 4.56
N GLY A 256 23.66 -9.85 4.85
CA GLY A 256 24.85 -9.15 4.34
C GLY A 256 24.36 -8.18 3.25
N LYS A 257 25.25 -7.37 2.68
CA LYS A 257 24.96 -6.45 1.55
C LYS A 257 24.41 -7.15 0.28
N ASP A 258 24.16 -8.45 0.35
CA ASP A 258 23.72 -9.34 -0.72
C ASP A 258 22.20 -9.33 -0.95
N SER A 259 21.38 -8.74 -0.07
CA SER A 259 19.91 -8.83 -0.24
C SER A 259 19.37 -7.99 -1.40
N ALA A 260 19.88 -6.78 -1.62
CA ALA A 260 19.40 -5.91 -2.71
C ALA A 260 19.74 -6.46 -4.10
N ALA A 261 20.98 -6.93 -4.30
CA ALA A 261 21.40 -7.56 -5.55
C ALA A 261 20.65 -8.88 -5.81
N VAL A 262 20.36 -9.68 -4.77
CA VAL A 262 19.55 -10.89 -4.88
C VAL A 262 18.09 -10.57 -5.21
N TRP A 263 17.52 -9.53 -4.61
CA TRP A 263 16.19 -9.05 -4.94
C TRP A 263 16.11 -8.54 -6.38
N ALA A 264 17.08 -7.73 -6.80
CA ALA A 264 17.20 -7.26 -8.18
C ALA A 264 17.38 -8.44 -9.17
N ALA A 265 18.19 -9.44 -8.83
CA ALA A 265 18.36 -10.67 -9.63
C ALA A 265 17.09 -11.52 -9.71
N TRP A 266 16.23 -11.48 -8.69
CA TRP A 266 14.89 -12.07 -8.76
C TRP A 266 13.90 -11.20 -9.56
N GLY A 267 14.31 -10.01 -10.02
CA GLY A 267 13.45 -9.06 -10.73
C GLY A 267 12.55 -8.23 -9.81
N PHE A 268 13.00 -7.96 -8.59
CA PHE A 268 12.31 -7.17 -7.55
C PHE A 268 13.11 -5.91 -7.20
N PRO A 269 13.23 -4.93 -8.10
CA PRO A 269 13.81 -3.66 -7.73
C PRO A 269 12.91 -2.96 -6.69
N PHE A 270 13.52 -2.26 -5.74
CA PHE A 270 12.81 -1.52 -4.69
C PHE A 270 13.48 -0.18 -4.45
N GLY A 271 12.71 0.84 -4.09
CA GLY A 271 13.24 2.17 -3.87
C GLY A 271 13.78 2.80 -5.16
N GLU A 272 14.91 3.50 -5.06
CA GLU A 272 15.53 4.20 -6.20
C GLU A 272 15.88 3.29 -7.39
N ASP A 273 16.21 2.01 -7.16
CA ASP A 273 16.45 1.05 -8.25
C ASP A 273 15.18 0.81 -9.09
N TRP A 274 14.02 0.74 -8.42
CA TRP A 274 12.72 0.63 -9.11
C TRP A 274 12.41 1.91 -9.87
N LEU A 275 12.72 3.06 -9.27
CA LEU A 275 12.51 4.36 -9.90
C LEU A 275 13.34 4.51 -11.18
N ALA A 276 14.62 4.14 -11.13
CA ALA A 276 15.53 4.19 -12.27
C ALA A 276 15.05 3.29 -13.42
N MET A 277 14.67 2.05 -13.12
CA MET A 277 14.18 1.10 -14.15
C MET A 277 12.88 1.57 -14.81
N ASN A 278 11.95 2.15 -14.04
CA ASN A 278 10.62 2.49 -14.55
C ASN A 278 10.49 3.93 -15.09
N ARG A 279 11.39 4.86 -14.73
CA ARG A 279 11.37 6.25 -15.24
C ARG A 279 12.37 6.55 -16.34
N GLN A 280 13.47 5.81 -16.47
CA GLN A 280 14.45 6.05 -17.56
C GLN A 280 13.94 5.67 -18.96
N GLY A 281 12.80 4.98 -19.07
CA GLY A 281 12.10 4.74 -20.34
C GLY A 281 11.19 5.90 -20.81
N GLY A 282 10.91 6.90 -19.96
CA GLY A 282 9.92 7.95 -20.24
C GLY A 282 10.43 9.19 -21.00
N GLU A 283 11.75 9.37 -21.13
CA GLU A 283 12.33 10.51 -21.89
C GLU A 283 12.53 10.21 -23.39
N ARG A 284 12.19 9.01 -23.87
CA ARG A 284 12.14 8.73 -25.32
C ARG A 284 10.71 8.69 -25.82
N GLY A 285 10.20 9.89 -26.11
CA GLY A 285 9.18 10.08 -27.13
C GLY A 285 7.76 10.22 -26.60
N LEU A 286 7.36 11.47 -26.39
CA LEU A 286 6.05 11.90 -26.85
C LEU A 286 6.26 13.14 -27.74
N PRO A 287 5.68 13.18 -28.96
CA PRO A 287 5.55 14.40 -29.74
C PRO A 287 4.64 15.43 -29.05
#